data_AF-A0A0C1ZJF3-F1
#
_entry.id   AF-A0A0C1ZJF3-F1
#
_cell.length_a   1.000
_cell.length_b   1.000
_cell.length_c   1.000
_cell.angle_alpha   90.00
_cell.angle_beta   90.00
_cell.angle_gamma   90.00
#
_symmetry.space_group_name_H-M   'P 1'
#
loop_
_entity.id
_entity.type
_entity.pdbx_description
1 polymer ?
#
loop_
_entity_poly.entity_id
_entity_poly.type
_entity_poly.pdbx_seq_one_letter_code
_entity_poly.pdbx_strand_id
1 'polypeptide(L)'
;MAACSARPIDSDCDGMCQPAGPNFPGVGECKAGACTPTYAECSVMNDISTCAEACEAQGSSCVANGCGGYTYRLYYDITLCEDPDRTGLLFEHECDEPIEWQFNNSVKCCCEQE
;
A
#
# COMPACT_ATOMS: atom_id res chain seq x y z
N MET A 1 -13.97 -32.36 -18.13
CA MET A 1 -13.11 -32.83 -17.02
C MET A 1 -11.68 -32.46 -17.39
N ALA A 2 -11.22 -31.28 -16.97
CA ALA A 2 -9.82 -30.89 -17.08
C ALA A 2 -9.26 -30.94 -15.66
N ALA A 3 -8.31 -31.83 -15.44
CA ALA A 3 -7.66 -32.01 -14.16
C ALA A 3 -6.88 -30.73 -13.81
N CYS A 4 -7.40 -29.94 -12.88
CA CYS A 4 -6.62 -28.92 -12.18
C CYS A 4 -5.62 -29.68 -11.30
N SER A 5 -4.47 -29.99 -11.89
CA SER A 5 -3.30 -30.49 -11.17
C SER A 5 -3.05 -29.56 -9.98
N ALA A 6 -3.08 -30.14 -8.78
CA ALA A 6 -2.63 -29.49 -7.56
C ALA A 6 -1.17 -29.03 -7.79
N ARG A 7 -0.99 -27.76 -8.15
CA ARG A 7 0.33 -27.11 -8.14
C ARG A 7 0.69 -26.89 -6.67
N PRO A 8 1.97 -27.04 -6.29
CA PRO A 8 2.37 -26.84 -4.90
C PRO A 8 1.95 -25.44 -4.45
N ILE A 9 1.22 -25.37 -3.34
CA ILE A 9 0.81 -24.15 -2.64
C ILE A 9 2.05 -23.60 -1.90
N ASP A 10 3.09 -23.21 -2.64
CA ASP A 10 4.32 -22.76 -2.01
C ASP A 10 4.92 -21.59 -2.81
N SER A 11 4.70 -20.38 -2.29
CA SER A 11 5.59 -19.23 -2.42
C SER A 11 5.56 -18.35 -3.69
N ASP A 12 4.73 -18.61 -4.69
CA ASP A 12 4.71 -17.78 -5.91
C ASP A 12 3.46 -16.89 -5.94
N CYS A 13 3.62 -15.63 -5.58
CA CYS A 13 2.58 -14.62 -5.76
C CYS A 13 2.46 -14.20 -7.24
N ASP A 14 2.87 -15.04 -8.21
CA ASP A 14 2.71 -14.96 -9.68
C ASP A 14 2.89 -13.53 -10.26
N GLY A 15 3.81 -12.74 -9.70
CA GLY A 15 4.00 -11.34 -10.07
C GLY A 15 2.80 -10.41 -9.79
N MET A 16 1.81 -10.85 -9.01
CA MET A 16 0.65 -10.07 -8.58
C MET A 16 0.96 -9.05 -7.48
N CYS A 17 2.06 -9.23 -6.74
CA CYS A 17 2.48 -8.24 -5.76
C CYS A 17 3.20 -7.09 -6.47
N GLN A 18 2.79 -5.86 -6.19
CA GLN A 18 3.45 -4.65 -6.67
C GLN A 18 4.46 -4.16 -5.62
N PRO A 19 5.77 -4.38 -5.82
CA PRO A 19 6.78 -3.91 -4.88
C PRO A 19 6.78 -2.38 -4.86
N ALA A 20 6.86 -1.80 -3.65
CA ALA A 20 6.86 -0.35 -3.44
C ALA A 20 8.15 0.37 -3.87
N GLY A 21 9.01 -0.33 -4.62
CA GLY A 21 10.29 0.16 -5.14
C GLY A 21 11.50 -0.18 -4.26
N PRO A 22 12.73 0.10 -4.74
CA PRO A 22 13.98 -0.27 -4.07
C PRO A 22 14.20 0.44 -2.72
N ASN A 23 13.48 1.53 -2.45
CA ASN A 23 13.56 2.26 -1.18
C ASN A 23 12.86 1.53 -0.02
N PHE A 24 12.03 0.52 -0.31
CA PHE A 24 11.21 -0.18 0.68
C PHE A 24 11.37 -1.69 0.53
N PRO A 25 12.52 -2.26 0.95
CA PRO A 25 12.74 -3.69 0.90
C PRO A 25 11.72 -4.40 1.81
N GLY A 26 11.03 -5.41 1.30
CA GLY A 26 10.01 -6.19 1.98
C GLY A 26 8.57 -5.71 1.81
N VAL A 27 8.32 -4.62 1.07
CA VAL A 27 6.99 -3.99 0.93
C VAL A 27 6.41 -4.26 -0.46
N GLY A 28 5.22 -4.87 -0.52
CA GLY A 28 4.62 -5.36 -1.75
C GLY A 28 5.40 -6.50 -2.41
N GLU A 29 6.17 -7.25 -1.63
CA GLU A 29 6.93 -8.41 -2.07
C GLU A 29 6.17 -9.70 -1.70
N CYS A 30 6.40 -10.77 -2.46
CA CYS A 30 5.85 -12.06 -2.10
C CYS A 30 6.64 -12.67 -0.94
N LYS A 31 5.97 -12.93 0.19
CA LYS A 31 6.59 -13.60 1.34
C LYS A 31 5.67 -14.71 1.84
N ALA A 32 6.18 -15.95 1.83
CA ALA A 32 5.44 -17.13 2.27
C ALA A 32 4.10 -17.35 1.53
N GLY A 33 4.02 -16.95 0.24
CA GLY A 33 2.81 -17.11 -0.58
C GLY A 33 1.73 -16.05 -0.37
N ALA A 34 2.01 -15.01 0.41
CA ALA A 34 1.17 -13.82 0.55
C ALA A 34 1.95 -12.57 0.11
N CYS A 35 1.25 -11.61 -0.51
CA CYS A 35 1.83 -10.29 -0.75
C CYS A 35 1.97 -9.57 0.58
N THR A 36 3.17 -9.09 0.89
CA THR A 36 3.33 -8.16 1.99
C THR A 36 2.57 -6.87 1.70
N PRO A 37 2.14 -6.12 2.73
CA PRO A 37 1.47 -4.85 2.54
C PRO A 37 2.29 -3.94 1.62
N THR A 38 1.59 -3.21 0.76
CA THR A 38 2.17 -2.27 -0.19
C THR A 38 1.45 -0.93 -0.14
N TYR A 39 2.00 0.06 -0.81
CA TYR A 39 1.32 1.34 -0.94
C TYR A 39 0.27 1.23 -2.03
N ALA A 40 -0.98 1.49 -1.63
CA ALA A 40 -2.11 1.46 -2.52
C ALA A 40 -2.13 2.66 -3.48
N GLU A 41 -3.23 2.81 -4.22
CA GLU A 41 -3.39 3.92 -5.15
C GLU A 41 -3.41 5.28 -4.43
N CYS A 42 -3.08 6.32 -5.20
CA CYS A 42 -3.10 7.69 -4.71
C CYS A 42 -4.52 8.13 -4.40
N SER A 43 -4.74 8.51 -3.15
CA SER A 43 -5.98 9.14 -2.72
C SER A 43 -5.74 10.63 -2.44
N VAL A 44 -6.75 11.47 -2.63
CA VAL A 44 -6.65 12.90 -2.33
C VAL A 44 -7.46 13.27 -1.09
N MET A 45 -7.09 14.39 -0.46
CA MET A 45 -7.69 14.90 0.78
C MET A 45 -9.22 14.97 0.80
N ASN A 46 -9.85 15.20 -0.36
CA ASN A 46 -11.30 15.33 -0.44
C ASN A 46 -12.03 13.98 -0.50
N ASP A 47 -11.33 12.88 -0.78
CA ASP A 47 -11.92 11.56 -0.98
C ASP A 47 -11.87 10.71 0.30
N ILE A 48 -10.85 10.88 1.14
CA ILE A 48 -10.63 10.06 2.33
C ILE A 48 -10.11 10.90 3.51
N SER A 49 -10.45 10.48 4.73
CA SER A 49 -9.93 11.12 5.96
C SER A 49 -8.88 10.27 6.67
N THR A 50 -8.98 8.95 6.53
CA THR A 50 -8.11 7.96 7.19
C THR A 50 -7.55 6.96 6.18
N CYS A 51 -6.47 6.28 6.56
CA CYS A 51 -5.90 5.25 5.70
C CYS A 51 -6.71 3.96 5.69
N ALA A 52 -7.42 3.65 6.78
CA ALA A 52 -8.41 2.58 6.79
C ALA A 52 -9.44 2.75 5.66
N GLU A 53 -10.05 3.95 5.55
CA GLU A 53 -11.03 4.24 4.50
C GLU A 53 -10.43 4.14 3.09
N ALA A 54 -9.20 4.63 2.89
CA ALA A 54 -8.54 4.57 1.59
C ALA A 54 -8.26 3.13 1.14
N CYS A 55 -7.82 2.27 2.06
CA CYS A 55 -7.58 0.86 1.76
C CYS A 55 -8.90 0.12 1.52
N GLU A 56 -9.91 0.34 2.38
CA GLU A 56 -11.23 -0.30 2.26
C GLU A 56 -11.92 0.05 0.94
N ALA A 57 -11.79 1.31 0.48
CA ALA A 57 -12.31 1.75 -0.82
C ALA A 57 -11.72 0.98 -2.01
N GLN A 58 -10.50 0.44 -1.83
CA GLN A 58 -9.78 -0.37 -2.82
C GLN A 58 -9.94 -1.88 -2.57
N GLY A 59 -10.75 -2.28 -1.58
CA GLY A 59 -10.91 -3.68 -1.20
C GLY A 59 -9.66 -4.28 -0.55
N SER A 60 -8.88 -3.45 0.15
CA SER A 60 -7.67 -3.85 0.88
C SER A 60 -7.80 -3.47 2.35
N SER A 61 -7.01 -4.09 3.21
CA SER A 61 -6.97 -3.78 4.64
C SER A 61 -5.77 -2.89 4.97
N CYS A 62 -5.96 -1.82 5.75
CA CYS A 62 -4.84 -0.95 6.13
C CYS A 62 -3.91 -1.65 7.13
N VAL A 63 -2.60 -1.49 6.95
CA VAL A 63 -1.58 -2.01 7.87
C VAL A 63 -0.74 -0.89 8.47
N ALA A 64 -0.96 -0.62 9.74
CA ALA A 64 -0.18 0.35 10.49
C ALA A 64 1.29 -0.08 10.56
N ASN A 65 2.20 0.79 10.11
CA ASN A 65 3.64 0.55 10.07
C ASN A 65 4.07 -0.68 9.24
N GLY A 66 3.18 -1.22 8.40
CA GLY A 66 3.43 -2.42 7.60
C GLY A 66 4.39 -2.18 6.45
N CYS A 67 4.43 -0.96 5.94
CA CYS A 67 5.17 -0.65 4.72
C CYS A 67 6.54 -0.04 5.05
N GLY A 68 7.44 -0.88 5.54
CA GLY A 68 8.81 -0.48 5.89
C GLY A 68 8.87 0.39 7.14
N GLY A 69 7.92 0.19 8.06
CA GLY A 69 7.82 0.97 9.31
C GLY A 69 6.94 2.20 9.21
N TYR A 70 6.23 2.41 8.09
CA TYR A 70 5.34 3.55 7.88
C TYR A 70 3.95 3.11 7.47
N THR A 71 2.96 3.93 7.80
CA THR A 71 1.55 3.68 7.51
C THR A 71 1.09 4.41 6.28
N TYR A 72 1.61 5.61 6.04
CA TYR A 72 1.22 6.38 4.86
C TYR A 72 2.32 7.33 4.40
N ARG A 73 2.17 7.79 3.16
CA ARG A 73 3.02 8.83 2.58
C ARG A 73 2.21 9.96 2.00
N LEU A 74 2.56 11.19 2.34
CA LEU A 74 1.93 12.38 1.80
C LEU A 74 2.74 13.01 0.68
N TYR A 75 2.01 13.58 -0.27
CA TYR A 75 2.53 14.24 -1.45
C TYR A 75 1.81 15.57 -1.63
N TYR A 76 2.57 16.58 -2.06
CA TYR A 76 2.04 17.92 -2.28
C TYR A 76 0.81 17.92 -3.20
N ASP A 77 0.86 17.11 -4.26
CA ASP A 77 -0.21 16.91 -5.22
C ASP A 77 -0.19 15.50 -5.83
N ILE A 78 -1.24 15.16 -6.60
CA ILE A 78 -1.46 13.82 -7.13
C ILE A 78 -0.39 13.41 -8.15
N THR A 79 0.15 14.37 -8.90
CA THR A 79 1.19 14.11 -9.90
C THR A 79 2.44 13.54 -9.24
N LEU A 80 2.82 14.07 -8.07
CA LEU A 80 3.95 13.55 -7.30
C LEU A 80 3.65 12.21 -6.64
N CYS A 81 2.39 11.98 -6.31
CA CYS A 81 1.94 10.73 -5.73
C CYS A 81 2.00 9.58 -6.75
N GLU A 82 1.59 9.85 -7.99
CA GLU A 82 1.63 8.89 -9.10
C GLU A 82 3.06 8.64 -9.60
N ASP A 83 3.99 9.55 -9.35
CA ASP A 83 5.40 9.43 -9.71
C ASP A 83 6.12 8.37 -8.82
N PRO A 84 6.57 7.24 -9.39
CA PRO A 84 7.21 6.16 -8.63
C PRO A 84 8.62 6.49 -8.15
N ASP A 85 9.28 7.50 -8.75
CA ASP A 85 10.62 7.98 -8.35
C ASP A 85 10.53 8.94 -7.16
N ARG A 86 9.34 9.47 -6.85
CA ARG A 86 9.13 10.37 -5.72
C ARG A 86 8.81 9.58 -4.46
N THR A 87 9.74 9.66 -3.52
CA THR A 87 9.46 9.27 -2.14
C THR A 87 8.84 10.48 -1.44
N GLY A 88 7.52 10.43 -1.21
CA GLY A 88 6.78 11.43 -0.46
C GLY A 88 7.19 11.52 1.01
N LEU A 89 6.47 12.32 1.79
CA LEU A 89 6.68 12.44 3.23
C LEU A 89 6.12 11.21 3.95
N LEU A 90 6.96 10.50 4.69
CA LEU A 90 6.60 9.25 5.37
C LEU A 90 6.12 9.50 6.80
N PHE A 91 5.05 8.82 7.20
CA PHE A 91 4.48 8.94 8.55
C PHE A 91 4.14 7.59 9.17
N GLU A 92 4.39 7.50 10.48
CA GLU A 92 4.11 6.34 11.35
C GLU A 92 2.88 6.66 12.21
N HIS A 93 1.72 6.14 11.83
CA HIS A 93 0.44 6.37 12.52
C HIS A 93 -0.42 5.12 12.52
N GLU A 94 -1.49 5.10 13.30
CA GLU A 94 -2.48 4.03 13.18
C GLU A 94 -3.37 4.25 11.94
N CYS A 95 -3.98 3.17 11.44
CA CYS A 95 -4.81 3.23 10.23
C CYS A 95 -6.08 4.06 10.39
N ASP A 96 -6.65 4.04 11.59
CA ASP A 96 -7.81 4.81 12.00
C ASP A 96 -7.47 6.25 12.41
N GLU A 97 -6.18 6.60 12.51
CA GLU A 97 -5.80 7.97 12.78
C GLU A 97 -6.09 8.87 11.57
N PRO A 98 -6.59 10.09 11.81
CA PRO A 98 -6.80 11.06 10.76
C PRO A 98 -5.48 11.43 10.11
N ILE A 99 -5.48 11.49 8.78
CA ILE A 99 -4.28 11.82 8.01
C ILE A 99 -3.95 13.29 8.23
N GLU A 100 -2.73 13.57 8.67
CA GLU A 100 -2.24 14.93 8.86
C GLU A 100 -1.80 15.53 7.53
N TRP A 101 -2.76 15.95 6.70
CA TRP A 101 -2.51 16.48 5.36
C TRP A 101 -1.51 17.65 5.35
N GLN A 102 -1.51 18.50 6.38
CA GLN A 102 -0.64 19.69 6.49
C GLN A 102 -0.75 20.60 5.24
N PHE A 103 0.25 20.57 4.34
CA PHE A 103 0.27 21.30 3.06
C PHE A 103 0.15 20.37 1.83
N ASN A 104 -0.16 19.10 2.04
CA ASN A 104 -0.25 18.06 1.03
C ASN A 104 -1.70 17.83 0.61
N ASN A 105 -1.90 17.40 -0.63
CA ASN A 105 -3.24 17.10 -1.16
C ASN A 105 -3.41 15.63 -1.53
N SER A 106 -2.36 14.82 -1.50
CA SER A 106 -2.40 13.43 -1.94
C SER A 106 -1.66 12.51 -0.99
N VAL A 107 -2.14 11.28 -0.86
CA VAL A 107 -1.61 10.27 0.06
C VAL A 107 -1.56 8.90 -0.61
N LYS A 108 -0.56 8.11 -0.23
CA LYS A 108 -0.55 6.65 -0.42
C LYS A 108 -0.56 5.98 0.94
N CYS A 109 -1.59 5.19 1.20
CA CYS A 109 -1.71 4.42 2.43
C CYS A 109 -1.12 3.02 2.25
N CYS A 110 -0.60 2.48 3.33
CA CYS A 110 -0.11 1.13 3.41
C CYS A 110 -1.28 0.17 3.57
N CYS A 111 -1.52 -0.63 2.55
CA CYS A 111 -2.62 -1.57 2.49
C CYS A 111 -2.10 -2.98 2.18
N GLU A 112 -2.63 -3.98 2.85
CA GLU A 112 -2.48 -5.40 2.53
C GLU A 112 -3.68 -5.85 1.70
N GLN A 113 -3.41 -6.55 0.61
CA GLN A 113 -4.47 -7.16 -0.20
C GLN A 113 -4.96 -8.42 0.53
N GLU A 114 -6.27 -8.50 0.75
CA GLU A 114 -6.95 -9.65 1.36
C GLU A 114 -7.36 -10.73 0.35
#